data_AF-T0ZJZ6-F1
#
_entry.id   AF-T0ZJZ6-F1
#
_cell.length_a   1.000
_cell.length_b   1.000
_cell.length_c   1.000
_cell.angle_alpha   90.00
_cell.angle_beta   90.00
_cell.angle_gamma   90.00
#
_symmetry.space_group_name_H-M   'P 1'
#
loop_
_entity.id
_entity.type
_entity.pdbx_description
1 polymer ?
#
loop_
_entity_poly.entity_id
_entity_poly.type
_entity_poly.pdbx_seq_one_letter_code
_entity_poly.pdbx_strand_id
1 'polypeptide(L)'
;MAHETIRAPRGKEITAKGWGQEAAMRLIMNNLDPEVAGDPENLIVYGGKGKAARNWDAFYRIVESLRTMENDETLVIQSGKPVGIFKTSWDAPRVIIANANIVPRWATDDIFWDLEKRGLTMFGQMT
;
A
#
# COMPACT_ATOMS: atom_id res chain seq x y z
N MET A 1 -16.16 -12.56 -1.88
CA MET A 1 -16.97 -11.37 -2.21
C MET A 1 -16.27 -10.68 -3.37
N ALA A 2 -17.01 -10.28 -4.41
CA ALA A 2 -16.39 -9.57 -5.53
C ALA A 2 -16.00 -8.16 -5.08
N HIS A 3 -14.73 -7.80 -5.24
CA HIS A 3 -14.25 -6.44 -4.97
C HIS A 3 -14.50 -5.57 -6.22
N GLU A 4 -14.73 -4.28 -6.01
CA GLU A 4 -14.81 -3.34 -7.12
C GLU A 4 -13.50 -3.38 -7.93
N THR A 5 -13.61 -3.30 -9.25
CA THR A 5 -12.45 -3.19 -10.13
C THR A 5 -11.72 -1.89 -9.84
N ILE A 6 -10.48 -1.99 -9.35
CA ILE A 6 -9.68 -0.83 -8.98
C ILE A 6 -9.03 -0.23 -10.23
N ARG A 7 -9.17 1.08 -10.40
CA ARG A 7 -8.45 1.86 -11.41
C ARG A 7 -8.12 3.24 -10.85
N ALA A 8 -6.94 3.75 -11.14
CA ALA A 8 -6.58 5.06 -10.62
C ALA A 8 -7.46 6.19 -11.22
N PRO A 9 -7.86 7.19 -10.43
CA PRO A 9 -8.49 8.41 -10.95
C PRO A 9 -7.64 9.07 -12.05
N ARG A 10 -8.30 9.70 -13.03
CA ARG A 10 -7.66 10.37 -14.18
C ARG A 10 -8.05 11.84 -14.21
N GLY A 11 -7.29 12.65 -14.96
CA GLY A 11 -7.55 14.08 -15.11
C GLY A 11 -6.96 14.94 -13.99
N LYS A 12 -7.35 16.22 -13.98
CA LYS A 12 -6.77 17.27 -13.12
C LYS A 12 -7.47 17.42 -11.77
N GLU A 13 -8.70 16.91 -11.64
CA GLU A 13 -9.43 16.95 -10.37
C GLU A 13 -8.78 16.02 -9.35
N ILE A 14 -8.73 16.44 -8.08
CA ILE A 14 -8.14 15.68 -6.98
C ILE A 14 -9.21 15.33 -5.95
N THR A 15 -9.01 14.21 -5.25
CA THR A 15 -9.90 13.73 -4.17
C THR A 15 -9.24 13.82 -2.80
N ALA A 16 -7.90 13.82 -2.75
CA ALA A 16 -7.14 14.08 -1.55
C ALA A 16 -6.93 15.59 -1.31
N LYS A 17 -6.45 15.94 -0.10
CA LYS A 17 -6.17 17.33 0.31
C LYS A 17 -4.93 17.97 -0.35
N GLY A 18 -4.18 17.19 -1.13
CA GLY A 18 -2.98 17.65 -1.83
C GLY A 18 -2.52 16.67 -2.89
N TRP A 19 -1.72 17.16 -3.84
CA TRP A 19 -1.21 16.34 -4.95
C TRP A 19 -0.26 15.23 -4.50
N GLY A 20 0.46 15.40 -3.38
CA GLY A 20 1.35 14.36 -2.88
C GLY A 20 0.59 13.11 -2.44
N GLN A 21 -0.52 13.30 -1.72
CA GLN A 21 -1.40 12.22 -1.29
C GLN A 21 -2.20 11.64 -2.47
N GLU A 22 -2.72 12.51 -3.35
CA GLU A 22 -3.45 12.10 -4.55
C GLU A 22 -2.56 11.24 -5.47
N ALA A 23 -1.30 11.63 -5.68
CA ALA A 23 -0.35 10.88 -6.48
C ALA A 23 -0.09 9.49 -5.88
N ALA A 24 0.17 9.40 -4.56
CA ALA A 24 0.35 8.12 -3.89
C ALA A 24 -0.90 7.22 -4.01
N MET A 25 -2.10 7.81 -3.84
CA MET A 25 -3.37 7.08 -3.97
C MET A 25 -3.57 6.57 -5.40
N ARG A 26 -3.30 7.39 -6.42
CA ARG A 26 -3.37 6.97 -7.82
C ARG A 26 -2.37 5.86 -8.13
N LEU A 27 -1.14 5.95 -7.63
CA LEU A 27 -0.12 4.94 -7.88
C LEU A 27 -0.49 3.58 -7.29
N ILE A 28 -0.94 3.52 -6.03
CA ILE A 28 -1.36 2.24 -5.45
C ILE A 28 -2.61 1.66 -6.16
N MET A 29 -3.54 2.51 -6.60
CA MET A 29 -4.69 2.07 -7.40
C MET A 29 -4.27 1.59 -8.79
N ASN A 30 -3.24 2.20 -9.40
CA ASN A 30 -2.71 1.79 -10.70
C ASN A 30 -2.00 0.43 -10.61
N ASN A 31 -1.29 0.14 -9.50
CA ASN A 31 -0.70 -1.16 -9.25
C ASN A 31 -1.75 -2.29 -9.20
N LEU A 32 -3.04 -1.98 -9.01
CA LEU A 32 -4.15 -2.95 -8.98
C LEU A 32 -5.10 -2.82 -10.17
N ASP A 33 -4.73 -2.02 -11.18
CA ASP A 33 -5.50 -1.94 -12.41
C ASP A 33 -5.44 -3.29 -13.15
N PRO A 34 -6.57 -3.85 -13.65
CA PRO A 34 -6.57 -5.13 -14.37
C PRO A 34 -5.71 -5.18 -15.62
N GLU A 35 -5.35 -4.03 -16.19
CA GLU A 35 -4.43 -3.95 -17.33
C GLU A 35 -2.95 -3.90 -16.90
N VAL A 36 -2.68 -3.82 -15.60
CA VAL A 36 -1.34 -3.66 -15.01
C VAL A 36 -0.97 -4.84 -14.13
N ALA A 37 -1.85 -5.21 -13.19
CA ALA A 37 -1.61 -6.28 -12.23
C ALA A 37 -1.75 -7.67 -12.87
N GLY A 38 -0.92 -8.62 -12.43
CA GLY A 38 -1.04 -10.02 -12.82
C GLY A 38 -2.24 -10.74 -12.19
N ASP A 39 -2.60 -10.39 -10.94
CA ASP A 39 -3.76 -10.94 -10.22
C ASP A 39 -4.31 -9.91 -9.21
N PRO A 40 -5.04 -8.88 -9.70
CA PRO A 40 -5.52 -7.78 -8.86
C PRO A 40 -6.54 -8.19 -7.81
N GLU A 41 -7.31 -9.27 -8.03
CA GLU A 41 -8.32 -9.74 -7.06
C GLU A 41 -7.68 -10.21 -5.74
N ASN A 42 -6.46 -10.74 -5.83
CA ASN A 42 -5.64 -11.12 -4.68
C ASN A 42 -4.60 -10.07 -4.28
N LEU A 43 -4.74 -8.84 -4.78
CA LEU A 43 -3.83 -7.69 -4.59
C LEU A 43 -2.43 -7.89 -5.17
N ILE A 44 -2.21 -8.92 -6.00
CA ILE A 44 -0.91 -9.29 -6.54
C ILE A 44 -0.63 -8.47 -7.80
N VAL A 45 0.46 -7.72 -7.76
CA VAL A 45 0.93 -6.90 -8.87
C VAL A 45 1.80 -7.74 -9.81
N TYR A 46 2.93 -8.26 -9.32
CA TYR A 46 3.87 -9.08 -10.09
C TYR A 46 4.82 -9.89 -9.19
N GLY A 47 5.73 -10.65 -9.80
CA GLY A 47 6.76 -11.40 -9.07
C GLY A 47 6.21 -12.54 -8.23
N GLY A 48 5.16 -13.21 -8.72
CA GLY A 48 4.50 -14.32 -8.06
C GLY A 48 3.54 -13.87 -6.96
N LYS A 49 4.05 -13.41 -5.83
CA LYS A 49 3.24 -13.02 -4.64
C LYS A 49 3.46 -11.56 -4.21
N GLY A 50 4.06 -10.72 -5.05
CA GLY A 50 4.26 -9.30 -4.78
C GLY A 50 2.93 -8.56 -4.74
N LYS A 51 2.53 -8.04 -3.58
CA LYS A 51 1.22 -7.41 -3.35
C LYS A 51 1.32 -5.91 -3.14
N ALA A 52 0.28 -5.17 -3.54
CA ALA A 52 0.17 -3.72 -3.32
C ALA A 52 -0.22 -3.36 -1.87
N ALA A 53 -1.03 -4.21 -1.23
CA ALA A 53 -1.47 -4.05 0.16
C ALA A 53 -1.64 -5.44 0.82
N ARG A 54 -1.58 -5.48 2.16
CA ARG A 54 -1.55 -6.76 2.90
C ARG A 54 -2.81 -7.58 2.69
N ASN A 55 -3.94 -6.90 2.70
CA ASN A 55 -5.28 -7.43 2.48
C ASN A 55 -6.21 -6.26 2.10
N TRP A 56 -7.45 -6.57 1.72
CA TRP A 56 -8.40 -5.56 1.24
C TRP A 56 -8.76 -4.50 2.29
N ASP A 57 -8.88 -4.88 3.57
CA ASP A 57 -9.08 -3.90 4.66
C ASP A 57 -7.93 -2.89 4.71
N ALA A 58 -6.68 -3.38 4.66
CA ALA A 58 -5.51 -2.52 4.62
C ALA A 58 -5.49 -1.61 3.38
N PHE A 59 -5.85 -2.12 2.20
CA PHE A 59 -5.93 -1.32 0.97
C PHE A 59 -6.91 -0.16 1.13
N TYR A 60 -8.16 -0.43 1.52
CA TYR A 60 -9.17 0.63 1.66
C TYR A 60 -8.79 1.65 2.74
N ARG A 61 -8.17 1.19 3.83
CA ARG A 61 -7.66 2.10 4.87
C ARG A 61 -6.49 2.95 4.39
N ILE A 62 -5.63 2.45 3.50
CA ILE A 62 -4.57 3.26 2.87
C ILE A 62 -5.20 4.35 2.01
N VAL A 63 -6.14 3.98 1.14
CA VAL A 63 -6.83 4.94 0.26
C VAL A 63 -7.54 6.02 1.07
N GLU A 64 -8.26 5.63 2.13
CA GLU A 64 -8.96 6.58 3.00
C GLU A 64 -7.99 7.50 3.77
N SER A 65 -6.89 6.93 4.27
CA SER A 65 -5.84 7.71 4.95
C SER A 65 -5.25 8.77 4.02
N LEU A 66 -4.94 8.40 2.78
CA LEU A 66 -4.40 9.32 1.77
C LEU A 66 -5.40 10.42 1.40
N ARG A 67 -6.69 10.12 1.33
CA ARG A 67 -7.73 11.13 1.07
C ARG A 67 -7.84 12.16 2.18
N THR A 68 -7.68 11.74 3.42
CA THR A 68 -8.04 12.55 4.60
C THR A 68 -6.85 13.21 5.30
N MET A 69 -5.63 12.67 5.17
CA MET A 69 -4.45 13.22 5.85
C MET A 69 -4.06 14.62 5.36
N GLU A 70 -3.48 15.41 6.26
CA GLU A 70 -3.05 16.78 5.99
C GLU A 70 -1.70 16.85 5.25
N ASN A 71 -1.37 18.05 4.75
CA ASN A 71 -0.15 18.29 3.97
C ASN A 71 1.13 18.35 4.80
N ASP A 72 1.02 18.36 6.13
CA ASP A 72 2.13 18.29 7.08
C ASP A 72 2.12 16.97 7.87
N GLU A 73 1.47 15.94 7.35
CA GLU A 73 1.42 14.60 7.94
C GLU A 73 2.14 13.57 7.06
N THR A 74 2.52 12.46 7.69
CA THR A 74 3.14 11.30 7.04
C THR A 74 2.41 10.02 7.44
N LEU A 75 1.91 9.28 6.46
CA LEU A 75 1.34 7.94 6.62
C LEU A 75 2.46 6.89 6.70
N VAL A 76 2.43 6.04 7.72
CA VAL A 76 3.37 4.93 7.87
C VAL A 76 2.69 3.62 7.46
N ILE A 77 3.28 2.93 6.48
CA ILE A 77 2.83 1.62 6.01
C ILE A 77 3.87 0.57 6.40
N GLN A 78 3.45 -0.38 7.22
CA GLN A 78 4.26 -1.53 7.63
C GLN A 78 3.74 -2.77 6.90
N SER A 79 4.57 -3.41 6.08
CA SER A 79 4.22 -4.59 5.27
C SER A 79 2.81 -4.50 4.69
N GLY A 80 2.56 -3.45 3.89
CA GLY A 80 1.27 -3.21 3.22
C GLY A 80 0.08 -2.90 4.12
N LYS A 81 0.28 -2.56 5.41
CA LYS A 81 -0.77 -2.13 6.34
C LYS A 81 -0.54 -0.70 6.81
N PRO A 82 -1.55 0.20 6.76
CA PRO A 82 -1.44 1.54 7.33
C PRO A 82 -1.48 1.43 8.86
N VAL A 83 -0.41 1.82 9.55
CA VAL A 83 -0.28 1.64 11.00
C VAL A 83 -0.37 2.94 11.79
N GLY A 84 -0.23 4.09 11.14
CA GLY A 84 -0.41 5.39 11.79
C GLY A 84 -0.14 6.55 10.84
N ILE A 85 -0.67 7.70 11.22
CA ILE A 85 -0.40 9.00 10.59
C ILE A 85 0.21 9.88 11.68
N PHE A 86 1.30 10.55 11.37
CA PHE A 86 2.03 11.40 12.31
C PHE A 86 2.24 12.78 11.71
N LYS A 87 2.11 13.82 12.53
CA LYS A 87 2.48 15.18 12.15
C LYS A 87 4.00 15.26 11.95
N THR A 88 4.41 15.80 10.82
CA THR A 88 5.79 16.00 10.40
C THR A 88 5.95 17.44 9.93
N SER A 89 6.20 17.66 8.64
CA SER A 89 6.37 18.98 8.02
C SER A 89 5.98 18.90 6.56
N TRP A 90 5.62 20.04 5.97
CA TRP A 90 5.22 20.18 4.57
C TRP A 90 6.21 19.59 3.53
N ASP A 91 7.51 19.61 3.83
CA ASP A 91 8.61 19.10 2.99
C ASP A 91 8.94 17.60 3.23
N ALA A 92 8.40 17.00 4.29
CA ALA A 92 8.58 15.58 4.56
C ALA A 92 7.84 14.69 3.54
N PRO A 93 8.23 13.41 3.38
CA PRO A 93 7.45 12.45 2.60
C PRO A 93 6.03 12.29 3.14
N ARG A 94 5.03 12.22 2.24
CA ARG A 94 3.64 11.93 2.63
C ARG A 94 3.43 10.48 3.05
N VAL A 95 4.26 9.55 2.57
CA VAL A 95 4.18 8.13 2.89
C VAL A 95 5.58 7.57 3.14
N ILE A 96 5.73 6.79 4.21
CA ILE A 96 6.93 5.98 4.49
C ILE A 96 6.50 4.51 4.51
N ILE A 97 7.22 3.67 3.78
CA ILE A 97 6.89 2.26 3.59
C ILE A 97 8.05 1.38 4.03
N ALA A 98 7.77 0.38 4.86
CA ALA A 98 8.71 -0.68 5.22
C ALA A 98 8.03 -2.04 5.04
N ASN A 99 8.37 -2.75 3.97
CA ASN A 99 7.77 -4.04 3.61
C ASN A 99 8.75 -5.19 3.83
N ALA A 100 8.23 -6.34 4.28
CA ALA A 100 8.94 -7.62 4.35
C ALA A 100 10.25 -7.67 5.18
N ASN A 101 10.57 -6.61 5.93
CA ASN A 101 11.76 -6.58 6.77
C ASN A 101 11.64 -7.55 7.95
N ILE A 102 12.58 -8.49 8.04
CA ILE A 102 12.71 -9.46 9.13
C ILE A 102 14.15 -9.41 9.63
N VAL A 103 14.36 -9.51 10.94
CA VAL A 103 15.70 -9.53 11.54
C VAL A 103 16.50 -10.70 10.94
N PRO A 104 17.78 -10.53 10.53
CA PRO A 104 18.45 -11.45 9.60
C PRO A 104 18.43 -12.93 9.99
N ARG A 105 18.54 -13.24 11.29
CA ARG A 105 18.49 -14.63 11.79
C ARG A 105 17.17 -15.35 11.45
N TRP A 106 16.08 -14.61 11.30
CA TRP A 106 14.72 -15.11 11.05
C TRP A 106 14.23 -14.83 9.63
N ALA A 107 15.06 -14.22 8.77
CA ALA A 107 14.69 -13.90 7.39
C ALA A 107 14.76 -15.14 6.48
N THR A 108 13.90 -16.13 6.76
CA THR A 108 13.75 -17.38 5.99
C THR A 108 12.34 -17.49 5.41
N ASP A 109 12.20 -18.24 4.32
CA ASP A 109 10.91 -18.44 3.66
C ASP A 109 9.86 -19.04 4.61
N ASP A 110 10.22 -20.06 5.40
CA ASP A 110 9.29 -20.70 6.35
C ASP A 110 8.70 -19.71 7.36
N ILE A 111 9.56 -18.85 7.92
CA ILE A 111 9.13 -17.83 8.88
C ILE A 111 8.30 -16.76 8.18
N PHE A 112 8.73 -16.31 7.00
CA PHE A 112 8.02 -15.31 6.24
C PHE A 112 6.59 -15.77 5.90
N TRP A 113 6.43 -17.00 5.40
CA TRP A 113 5.13 -17.53 5.00
C TRP A 113 4.24 -17.89 6.20
N ASP A 114 4.80 -18.27 7.35
CA ASP A 114 4.02 -18.35 8.60
C ASP A 114 3.45 -16.98 8.99
N LEU A 115 4.29 -15.93 8.97
CA LEU A 115 3.86 -14.57 9.29
C LEU A 115 2.82 -14.04 8.29
N GLU A 116 2.97 -14.32 6.99
CA GLU A 116 2.01 -13.93 5.95
C GLU A 116 0.66 -14.64 6.16
N LYS A 117 0.68 -15.95 6.42
CA LYS A 117 -0.53 -16.74 6.72
C LYS A 117 -1.26 -16.23 7.96
N ARG A 118 -0.54 -15.68 8.94
CA ARG A 118 -1.08 -15.04 10.15
C ARG A 118 -1.50 -13.57 9.93
N GLY A 119 -1.31 -13.02 8.73
CA GLY A 119 -1.64 -11.63 8.40
C GLY A 119 -0.69 -10.58 9.01
N LEU A 120 0.54 -10.97 9.33
CA LEU A 120 1.53 -10.13 10.03
C LEU A 120 2.56 -9.48 9.10
N THR A 121 2.74 -10.00 7.89
CA THR A 121 3.62 -9.41 6.86
C THR A 121 3.00 -9.50 5.48
N MET A 122 3.70 -8.96 4.48
CA MET A 122 3.34 -8.93 3.07
C MET A 122 4.61 -8.93 2.23
N PHE A 123 4.62 -9.67 1.12
CA PHE A 123 5.72 -9.61 0.17
C PHE A 123 5.49 -8.44 -0.78
N GLY A 124 6.37 -7.44 -0.72
CA GLY A 124 6.20 -6.20 -1.50
C GLY A 124 6.86 -6.20 -2.87
N GLN A 125 7.70 -7.20 -3.18
CA GLN A 125 8.63 -7.10 -4.32
C GLN A 125 9.41 -5.77 -4.23
N MET A 126 9.53 -4.98 -5.29
CA MET A 126 10.33 -3.76 -5.36
C MET A 126 9.48 -2.49 -5.54
N THR A 127 8.37 -2.55 -6.28
CA THR A 127 7.58 -1.37 -6.72
C THR A 127 6.11 -1.50 -6.38
#